data_AF-A0A261XUV4-F1
#
_entry.id   AF-A0A261XUV4-F1
#
_cell.length_a   1.000
_cell.length_b   1.000
_cell.length_c   1.000
_cell.angle_alpha   90.00
_cell.angle_beta   90.00
_cell.angle_gamma   90.00
#
_symmetry.space_group_name_H-M   'P 1'
#
loop_
_entity.id
_entity.type
_entity.pdbx_description
1 polymer ?
#
loop_
_entity_poly.entity_id
_entity_poly.type
_entity_poly.pdbx_seq_one_letter_code
_entity_poly.pdbx_strand_id
1 'polypeptide(L)'
;MQRLARSLTTLSKRLVSPQPTIETSFSQQHVFVTRTTPSVKELAANAPLLHKPSQQTVKLTEEQIAELRRLRSQDPETWSIKRLAAKFNCSPLFVSISAPLSKEARAKLEARRSTGSETVLGYKKRIIAENRKRRRALW
;
A
#
# COMPACT_ATOMS: atom_id res chain seq x y z
N MET A 1 -66.96 22.46 36.83
CA MET A 1 -66.43 21.27 36.13
C MET A 1 -65.26 21.68 35.25
N GLN A 2 -64.31 20.76 35.04
CA GLN A 2 -63.12 20.82 34.16
C GLN A 2 -61.85 21.44 34.77
N ARG A 3 -60.66 20.86 34.67
CA ARG A 3 -60.14 19.47 34.71
C ARG A 3 -58.62 19.69 34.85
N LEU A 4 -57.98 19.10 35.87
CA LEU A 4 -56.53 19.18 36.09
C LEU A 4 -55.78 18.58 34.90
N ALA A 5 -55.03 19.39 34.15
CA ALA A 5 -54.13 18.90 33.12
C ALA A 5 -52.81 18.44 33.75
N ARG A 6 -52.68 17.14 34.00
CA ARG A 6 -51.40 16.49 34.28
C ARG A 6 -50.60 16.41 32.99
N SER A 7 -49.53 17.19 32.85
CA SER A 7 -48.59 17.05 31.75
C SER A 7 -47.79 15.76 31.92
N LEU A 8 -47.95 14.81 31.00
CA LEU A 8 -47.13 13.60 30.92
C LEU A 8 -45.79 13.96 30.28
N THR A 9 -44.75 14.13 31.09
CA THR A 9 -43.38 14.33 30.60
C THR A 9 -42.78 12.97 30.23
N THR A 10 -42.83 12.60 28.95
CA THR A 10 -42.17 11.39 28.45
C THR A 10 -40.68 11.66 28.27
N LEU A 11 -39.87 11.20 29.23
CA LEU A 11 -38.41 11.31 29.17
C LEU A 11 -37.85 10.25 28.22
N SER A 12 -37.96 10.50 26.91
CA SER A 12 -37.28 9.68 25.90
C SER A 12 -35.76 9.91 26.00
N LYS A 13 -35.07 9.00 26.69
CA LYS A 13 -33.60 8.98 26.69
C LYS A 13 -33.16 8.70 25.25
N ARG A 14 -32.56 9.70 24.58
CA ARG A 14 -31.90 9.47 23.29
C ARG A 14 -30.87 8.37 23.49
N LEU A 15 -31.02 7.26 22.76
CA LEU A 15 -30.03 6.20 22.69
C LEU A 15 -28.79 6.77 22.01
N VAL A 16 -27.88 7.34 22.79
CA VAL A 16 -26.56 7.76 22.30
C VAL A 16 -25.73 6.50 22.13
N SER A 17 -25.15 6.29 20.95
CA SER A 17 -24.30 5.13 20.71
C SER A 17 -23.09 5.19 21.64
N PRO A 18 -22.68 4.07 22.26
CA PRO A 18 -21.60 4.05 23.25
C PRO A 18 -20.20 4.28 22.65
N GLN A 19 -20.09 4.44 21.34
CA GLN A 19 -18.80 4.53 20.66
C GLN A 19 -18.37 6.00 20.51
N PRO A 20 -17.13 6.35 20.90
CA PRO A 20 -16.60 7.70 20.70
C PRO A 20 -16.53 8.00 19.20
N THR A 21 -17.16 9.10 18.80
CA THR A 21 -17.17 9.59 17.44
C THR A 21 -16.20 10.75 17.32
N ILE A 22 -15.25 10.67 16.38
CA ILE A 22 -14.41 11.80 16.02
C ILE A 22 -14.97 12.37 14.71
N GLU A 23 -15.48 13.58 14.77
CA GLU A 23 -15.97 14.32 13.62
C GLU A 23 -14.82 15.12 13.03
N THR A 24 -14.48 14.85 11.76
CA THR A 24 -13.58 15.69 10.98
C THR A 24 -14.38 16.32 9.86
N SER A 25 -14.59 17.64 9.91
CA SER A 25 -15.24 18.36 8.82
C SER A 25 -14.24 18.55 7.68
N PHE A 26 -14.61 18.08 6.49
CA PHE A 26 -13.85 18.34 5.27
C PHE A 26 -14.74 19.16 4.34
N SER A 27 -14.41 20.44 4.23
CA SER A 27 -15.25 21.46 3.59
C SER A 27 -16.62 21.66 4.25
N GLN A 28 -17.32 22.72 3.89
CA GLN A 28 -18.58 23.16 4.52
C GLN A 28 -19.74 22.14 4.39
N GLN A 29 -19.58 21.04 3.65
CA GLN A 29 -20.69 20.15 3.28
C GLN A 29 -20.51 18.69 3.72
N HIS A 30 -19.33 18.27 4.21
CA HIS A 30 -19.10 16.87 4.57
C HIS A 30 -18.48 16.71 5.95
N VAL A 31 -19.14 15.90 6.78
CA VAL A 31 -18.64 15.48 8.09
C VAL A 31 -18.18 14.03 7.98
N PHE A 32 -16.88 13.80 8.10
CA PHE A 32 -16.34 12.46 8.25
C PHE A 32 -16.49 12.03 9.70
N VAL A 33 -17.45 11.14 9.94
CA VAL A 33 -17.72 10.51 11.24
C VAL A 33 -16.90 9.22 11.29
N THR A 34 -15.75 9.24 11.99
CA THR A 34 -14.98 8.01 12.23
C THR A 34 -15.35 7.43 13.59
N ARG A 35 -15.84 6.18 13.58
CA ARG A 35 -16.04 5.41 14.80
C ARG A 35 -14.72 4.76 15.17
N THR A 36 -14.07 5.23 16.23
CA THR A 36 -12.86 4.57 16.72
C THR A 36 -13.29 3.44 17.65
N THR A 37 -12.97 2.20 17.29
CA THR A 37 -13.15 1.06 18.19
C THR A 37 -12.14 1.19 19.35
N PRO A 38 -12.58 1.27 20.62
CA PRO A 38 -11.71 1.54 21.76
C PRO A 38 -10.66 0.43 22.03
N SER A 39 -10.83 -0.75 21.45
CA SER A 39 -10.06 -1.96 21.78
C SER A 39 -8.81 -2.22 20.91
N VAL A 40 -8.63 -1.50 19.79
CA VAL A 40 -7.61 -1.87 18.79
C VAL A 40 -6.17 -1.62 19.26
N LYS A 41 -5.93 -0.64 20.15
CA LYS A 41 -4.55 -0.30 20.57
C LYS A 41 -3.90 -1.39 21.42
N GLU A 42 -4.64 -1.95 22.36
CA GLU A 42 -4.15 -3.02 23.26
C GLU A 42 -3.98 -4.34 22.51
N LEU A 43 -4.93 -4.68 21.64
CA LEU A 43 -4.84 -5.85 20.75
C LEU A 43 -3.68 -5.72 19.75
N ALA A 44 -3.45 -4.53 19.19
CA ALA A 44 -2.35 -4.28 18.26
C ALA A 44 -0.97 -4.34 18.92
N ALA A 45 -0.85 -3.99 20.20
CA ALA A 45 0.41 -4.10 20.94
C ALA A 45 0.84 -5.57 21.16
N ASN A 46 -0.14 -6.47 21.30
CA ASN A 46 0.10 -7.90 21.55
C ASN A 46 0.18 -8.75 20.27
N ALA A 47 -0.20 -8.20 19.12
CA ALA A 47 -0.16 -8.91 17.85
C ALA A 47 1.23 -8.83 17.19
N PRO A 48 1.72 -9.90 16.55
CA PRO A 48 2.97 -9.85 15.80
C PRO A 48 2.83 -8.92 14.58
N LEU A 49 3.88 -8.14 14.32
CA LEU A 49 3.95 -7.28 13.14
C LEU A 49 3.93 -8.12 11.85
N LEU A 50 2.98 -7.86 10.96
CA LEU A 50 2.93 -8.49 9.62
C LEU A 50 4.15 -8.12 8.77
N HIS A 51 4.65 -6.88 8.92
CA HIS A 51 5.84 -6.38 8.23
C HIS A 51 6.74 -5.63 9.21
N LYS A 52 8.06 -5.85 9.13
CA LYS A 52 9.03 -5.11 9.95
C LYS A 52 9.10 -3.65 9.50
N PRO A 53 9.26 -2.66 10.40
CA PRO A 53 9.43 -1.28 9.97
C PRO A 53 10.65 -1.16 9.05
N SER A 54 10.51 -0.37 7.96
CA SER A 54 11.62 -0.15 7.03
C SER A 54 12.74 0.60 7.75
N GLN A 55 13.96 0.09 7.66
CA GLN A 55 15.14 0.86 8.07
C GLN A 55 15.39 2.00 7.07
N GLN A 56 15.89 3.13 7.56
CA GLN A 56 16.25 4.24 6.67
C GLN A 56 17.45 3.85 5.83
N THR A 57 17.35 4.06 4.52
CA THR A 57 18.44 3.79 3.57
C THR A 57 19.36 5.00 3.48
N VAL A 58 20.64 4.74 3.20
CA VAL A 58 21.67 5.77 3.05
C VAL A 58 21.31 6.68 1.87
N LYS A 59 21.44 8.01 2.05
CA LYS A 59 21.30 9.00 0.98
C LYS A 59 22.56 8.98 0.13
N LEU A 60 22.41 8.72 -1.17
CA LEU A 60 23.52 8.68 -2.12
C LEU A 60 23.90 10.10 -2.56
N THR A 61 25.19 10.30 -2.83
CA THR A 61 25.69 11.53 -3.47
C THR A 61 25.42 11.50 -4.99
N GLU A 62 25.43 12.67 -5.65
CA GLU A 62 25.20 12.73 -7.10
C GLU A 62 26.25 11.94 -7.89
N GLU A 63 27.50 11.92 -7.41
CA GLU A 63 28.59 11.13 -8.01
C GLU A 63 28.28 9.63 -8.02
N GLN A 64 27.78 9.10 -6.91
CA GLN A 64 27.37 7.69 -6.80
C GLN A 64 26.20 7.37 -7.73
N ILE A 65 25.27 8.32 -7.91
CA ILE A 65 24.15 8.17 -8.84
C ILE A 65 24.65 8.15 -10.29
N ALA A 66 25.63 8.99 -10.64
CA ALA A 66 26.26 8.99 -11.95
C ALA A 66 26.98 7.65 -12.24
N GLU A 67 27.73 7.13 -11.28
CA GLU A 67 28.35 5.80 -11.38
C GLU A 67 27.32 4.68 -11.53
N LEU A 68 26.24 4.74 -10.76
CA LEU A 68 25.15 3.78 -10.82
C LEU A 68 24.49 3.76 -12.21
N ARG A 69 24.25 4.94 -12.80
CA ARG A 69 23.75 5.08 -14.18
C ARG A 69 24.75 4.49 -15.18
N ARG A 70 26.05 4.78 -15.02
CA ARG A 70 27.12 4.27 -15.90
C ARG A 70 27.22 2.74 -15.88
N LEU A 71 27.23 2.14 -14.69
CA LEU A 71 27.32 0.68 -14.56
C LEU A 71 26.11 -0.02 -15.18
N ARG A 72 24.93 0.58 -15.04
CA ARG A 72 23.68 0.02 -15.55
C ARG A 72 23.52 0.19 -17.05
N SER A 73 24.09 1.24 -17.64
CA SER A 73 24.12 1.43 -19.09
C SER A 73 25.14 0.53 -19.79
N GLN A 74 26.26 0.22 -19.13
CA GLN A 74 27.29 -0.69 -19.64
C GLN A 74 26.76 -2.13 -19.78
N ASP A 75 26.40 -2.76 -18.66
CA ASP A 75 25.98 -4.18 -18.65
C ASP A 75 24.74 -4.40 -17.78
N PRO A 76 23.53 -4.25 -18.34
CA PRO A 76 22.28 -4.35 -17.58
C PRO A 76 21.97 -5.74 -17.01
N GLU A 77 22.53 -6.80 -17.60
CA GLU A 77 22.35 -8.18 -17.11
C GLU A 77 23.22 -8.45 -15.87
N THR A 78 24.49 -8.05 -15.91
CA THR A 78 25.45 -8.20 -14.81
C THR A 78 25.13 -7.25 -13.66
N TRP A 79 24.80 -5.99 -13.97
CA TRP A 79 24.45 -4.93 -13.02
C TRP A 79 22.93 -4.80 -12.86
N SER A 80 22.32 -5.90 -12.37
CA SER A 80 20.90 -5.92 -12.04
C SER A 80 20.57 -4.94 -10.90
N ILE A 81 19.30 -4.53 -10.84
CA ILE A 81 18.78 -3.62 -9.81
C ILE A 81 19.14 -4.09 -8.40
N LYS A 82 19.00 -5.40 -8.14
CA LYS A 82 19.32 -5.99 -6.82
C LYS A 82 20.81 -5.90 -6.48
N ARG A 83 21.68 -6.11 -7.48
CA ARG A 83 23.13 -6.05 -7.28
C ARG A 83 23.60 -4.62 -7.01
N LEU A 84 23.06 -3.65 -7.75
CA LEU A 84 23.35 -2.23 -7.52
C LEU A 84 22.80 -1.76 -6.17
N ALA A 85 21.59 -2.18 -5.81
CA ALA A 85 21.00 -1.90 -4.50
C ALA A 85 21.88 -2.40 -3.34
N ALA A 86 22.44 -3.62 -3.46
CA ALA A 86 23.37 -4.16 -2.48
C ALA A 86 24.71 -3.40 -2.45
N LYS A 87 25.26 -3.04 -3.62
CA LYS A 87 26.54 -2.31 -3.72
C LYS A 87 26.46 -0.92 -3.09
N PHE A 88 25.36 -0.20 -3.31
CA PHE A 88 25.16 1.17 -2.86
C PHE A 88 24.32 1.27 -1.57
N ASN A 89 23.96 0.13 -0.95
CA ASN A 89 23.10 0.05 0.23
C ASN A 89 21.82 0.90 0.13
N CYS A 90 21.16 0.86 -1.02
CA CYS A 90 19.98 1.65 -1.33
C CYS A 90 18.78 0.77 -1.71
N SER A 91 17.57 1.33 -1.68
CA SER A 91 16.36 0.59 -2.05
C SER A 91 16.40 0.14 -3.52
N PRO A 92 16.01 -1.10 -3.87
CA PRO A 92 15.88 -1.53 -5.27
C PRO A 92 14.95 -0.63 -6.08
N LEU A 93 13.91 -0.09 -5.45
CA LEU A 93 13.01 0.87 -6.07
C LEU A 93 13.76 2.15 -6.48
N PHE A 94 14.62 2.65 -5.60
CA PHE A 94 15.41 3.86 -5.85
C PHE A 94 16.33 3.68 -7.06
N VAL A 95 16.99 2.52 -7.19
CA VAL A 95 17.82 2.18 -8.35
C VAL A 95 16.98 2.16 -9.63
N SER A 96 15.77 1.60 -9.58
CA SER A 96 14.86 1.55 -10.73
C SER A 96 14.42 2.93 -11.21
N ILE A 97 14.30 3.90 -10.30
CA ILE A 97 13.95 5.29 -10.61
C ILE A 97 15.18 6.03 -11.17
N SER A 98 16.35 5.85 -10.54
CA SER A 98 17.56 6.62 -10.83
C SER A 98 18.26 6.21 -12.13
N ALA A 99 18.20 4.92 -12.47
CA ALA A 99 18.80 4.36 -13.68
C ALA A 99 17.82 3.38 -14.36
N PRO A 100 16.83 3.91 -15.10
CA PRO A 100 15.91 3.09 -15.87
C PRO A 100 16.65 2.35 -16.98
N LEU A 101 16.12 1.19 -17.36
CA LEU A 101 16.60 0.44 -18.51
C LEU A 101 16.14 1.11 -19.81
N SER A 102 16.89 0.93 -20.91
CA SER A 102 16.41 1.35 -22.23
C SER A 102 15.05 0.68 -22.55
N LYS A 103 14.21 1.37 -23.34
CA LYS A 103 12.86 0.88 -23.68
C LYS A 103 12.92 -0.50 -24.35
N GLU A 104 13.89 -0.70 -25.23
CA GLU A 104 14.10 -1.97 -25.95
C GLU A 104 14.49 -3.11 -25.02
N ALA A 105 15.49 -2.89 -24.14
CA ALA A 105 15.92 -3.90 -23.18
C ALA A 105 14.81 -4.25 -22.18
N ARG A 106 14.01 -3.25 -21.79
CA ARG A 106 12.82 -3.45 -20.96
C ARG A 106 11.77 -4.31 -21.68
N ALA A 107 11.45 -3.98 -22.93
CA ALA A 107 10.50 -4.75 -23.74
C ALA A 107 10.97 -6.20 -23.93
N LYS A 108 12.26 -6.43 -24.18
CA LYS A 108 12.85 -7.77 -24.28
C LYS A 108 12.69 -8.57 -22.98
N LEU A 109 12.93 -7.92 -21.83
CA LEU A 109 12.76 -8.56 -20.52
C LEU A 109 11.29 -8.87 -20.21
N GLU A 110 10.37 -7.98 -20.57
CA GLU A 110 8.94 -8.16 -20.42
C GLU A 110 8.42 -9.31 -21.31
N ALA A 111 8.85 -9.35 -22.57
CA ALA A 111 8.55 -10.44 -23.51
C ALA A 111 9.07 -11.79 -23.00
N ARG A 112 10.29 -11.85 -22.46
CA ARG A 112 10.84 -13.07 -21.85
C ARG A 112 10.02 -13.53 -20.63
N ARG A 113 9.50 -12.59 -19.85
CA ARG A 113 8.65 -12.89 -18.68
C ARG A 113 7.27 -13.41 -19.08
N SER A 114 6.61 -12.77 -20.05
CA SER A 114 5.28 -13.18 -20.51
C SER A 114 5.33 -14.57 -21.14
N THR A 115 6.20 -14.77 -22.12
CA THR A 115 6.38 -16.04 -22.84
C THR A 115 6.67 -17.20 -21.90
N GLY A 116 7.66 -17.08 -21.00
CA GLY A 116 8.00 -18.15 -20.07
C GLY A 116 6.89 -18.47 -19.06
N SER A 117 6.10 -17.46 -18.66
CA SER A 117 5.00 -17.68 -17.72
C SER A 117 3.77 -18.31 -18.39
N GLU A 118 3.41 -17.90 -19.60
CA GLU A 118 2.19 -18.36 -20.25
C GLU A 118 2.34 -19.73 -20.89
N THR A 119 3.52 -20.05 -21.40
CA THR A 119 3.83 -21.35 -22.02
C THR A 119 4.00 -22.46 -20.97
N VAL A 120 4.63 -22.17 -19.84
CA VAL A 120 4.89 -23.16 -18.79
C VAL A 120 3.67 -23.39 -17.88
N LEU A 121 2.77 -22.41 -17.75
CA LEU A 121 1.60 -22.53 -16.87
C LEU A 121 0.39 -23.10 -17.62
N GLY A 122 -0.07 -24.26 -17.16
CA GLY A 122 -1.32 -24.87 -17.64
C GLY A 122 -2.57 -24.02 -17.35
N TYR A 123 -3.66 -24.35 -18.05
CA TYR A 123 -4.93 -23.60 -18.06
C TYR A 123 -5.45 -23.19 -16.67
N LYS A 124 -5.52 -24.15 -15.73
CA LYS A 124 -6.01 -23.89 -14.35
C LYS A 124 -5.21 -22.81 -13.63
N LYS A 125 -3.87 -22.80 -13.75
CA LYS A 125 -3.00 -21.81 -13.09
C LYS A 125 -3.21 -20.41 -13.66
N ARG A 126 -3.50 -20.31 -14.97
CA ARG A 126 -3.81 -19.05 -15.64
C ARG A 126 -5.09 -18.41 -15.10
N ILE A 127 -6.17 -19.19 -15.00
CA ILE A 127 -7.44 -18.73 -14.40
C ILE A 127 -7.24 -18.26 -12.95
N ILE A 128 -6.48 -19.01 -12.16
CA ILE A 128 -6.19 -18.64 -10.76
C ILE A 128 -5.44 -17.29 -10.72
N ALA A 129 -4.42 -17.11 -11.56
CA ALA A 129 -3.67 -15.87 -11.63
C ALA A 129 -4.56 -14.68 -12.05
N GLU A 130 -5.43 -14.88 -13.04
CA GLU A 130 -6.38 -13.87 -13.49
C GLU A 130 -7.39 -13.50 -12.40
N ASN A 131 -7.95 -14.49 -11.69
CA ASN A 131 -8.84 -14.24 -10.57
C ASN A 131 -8.15 -13.53 -9.40
N ARG A 132 -6.84 -13.73 -9.18
CA ARG A 132 -6.05 -12.94 -8.23
C ARG A 132 -5.91 -11.48 -8.68
N LYS A 133 -5.72 -11.23 -9.99
CA LYS A 133 -5.70 -9.87 -10.55
C LYS A 133 -7.06 -9.18 -10.36
N ARG A 134 -8.17 -9.87 -10.66
CA ARG A 134 -9.54 -9.35 -10.45
C ARG A 134 -9.79 -8.98 -8.99
N ARG A 135 -9.45 -9.87 -8.06
CA ARG A 135 -9.58 -9.61 -6.62
C ARG A 135 -8.75 -8.41 -6.16
N ARG A 136 -7.51 -8.29 -6.62
CA ARG A 136 -6.65 -7.14 -6.30
C ARG A 136 -7.17 -5.82 -6.85
N ALA A 137 -7.85 -5.83 -8.01
CA ALA A 137 -8.43 -4.63 -8.60
C ALA A 137 -9.75 -4.21 -7.94
N LEU A 138 -10.47 -5.15 -7.32
CA LEU A 138 -11.73 -4.90 -6.61
C LEU A 138 -11.51 -4.35 -5.19
N TRP A 139 -10.41 -4.75 -4.54
CA TRP A 139 -10.00 -4.29 -3.21
C TRP A 139 -9.33 -2.93 -3.28
#